data_AF-A0A958Y9I0-F1
#
_entry.id   AF-A0A958Y9I0-F1
#
_cell.length_a   1.000
_cell.length_b   1.000
_cell.length_c   1.000
_cell.angle_alpha   90.00
_cell.angle_beta   90.00
_cell.angle_gamma   90.00
#
_symmetry.space_group_name_H-M   'P 1'
#
loop_
_entity.id
_entity.type
_entity.pdbx_description
1 polymer ?
#
loop_
_entity_poly.entity_id
_entity_poly.type
_entity_poly.pdbx_seq_one_letter_code
_entity_poly.pdbx_strand_id
1 'polypeptide(L)' 'MRKSLVLITLFLSITLINSQEQTPSPILFIYDASGSMWGQLDGKTKKDIASEVLSTSISKLPTNQNIGLMAYGHRNK' A
#
# COMPACT_ATOMS: atom_id res chain seq x y z
N MET A 1 -17.01 30.99 -36.48
CA MET A 1 -17.58 30.76 -35.13
C MET A 1 -17.94 29.29 -34.87
N ARG A 2 -18.79 28.65 -35.70
CA ARG A 2 -19.19 27.23 -35.52
C ARG A 2 -18.03 26.21 -35.50
N LYS A 3 -17.00 26.38 -36.35
CA LYS A 3 -15.85 25.47 -36.42
C LYS A 3 -14.93 25.54 -35.18
N SER A 4 -14.71 26.74 -34.63
CA SER A 4 -13.97 26.90 -33.36
C SER A 4 -14.70 26.27 -32.19
N LEU A 5 -16.04 26.32 -32.18
CA LEU A 5 -16.84 25.73 -31.10
C LEU A 5 -16.70 24.19 -31.08
N VAL A 6 -16.67 23.55 -32.25
CA VAL A 6 -16.48 22.09 -32.39
C VAL A 6 -15.07 21.66 -31.95
N LEU A 7 -14.04 22.45 -32.28
CA LEU A 7 -12.66 22.19 -31.86
C LEU A 7 -12.48 22.29 -30.34
N ILE A 8 -13.11 23.29 -29.71
CA ILE A 8 -13.07 23.46 -28.24
C ILE A 8 -13.76 22.29 -27.54
N THR A 9 -14.93 21.86 -28.01
CA THR A 9 -15.64 20.71 -27.42
C THR A 9 -14.88 19.40 -27.58
N LEU A 10 -14.21 19.19 -28.72
CA LEU A 10 -13.39 18.00 -28.96
C LEU A 10 -12.16 17.98 -28.04
N PHE A 11 -11.49 19.13 -27.86
CA PHE A 11 -10.34 19.25 -26.97
C PHE A 11 -10.74 19.01 -25.50
N LEU A 12 -11.89 19.54 -25.07
CA LEU A 12 -12.41 19.34 -23.72
C LEU A 12 -12.76 17.86 -23.46
N SER A 13 -13.30 17.16 -24.45
CA SER A 13 -13.61 15.72 -24.36
C SER A 13 -12.35 14.86 -24.15
N ILE A 14 -11.23 15.23 -24.77
CA ILE A 14 -9.95 14.51 -24.63
C ILE A 14 -9.35 14.68 -23.23
N THR A 15 -9.54 15.84 -22.59
CA THR A 15 -9.06 16.08 -21.22
C THR A 15 -9.80 15.26 -20.15
N LEU A 16 -11.09 15.00 -20.35
CA LEU A 16 -11.91 14.22 -19.43
C LEU A 16 -11.54 12.71 -19.42
N ILE A 17 -11.10 12.17 -20.56
CA ILE A 17 -10.76 10.75 -20.69
C ILE A 17 -9.47 10.40 -19.93
N ASN A 18 -8.56 11.37 -19.73
CA ASN A 18 -7.25 11.15 -19.11
C ASN A 18 -7.26 11.18 -17.57
N SER A 19 -8.42 11.36 -16.92
CA SER A 19 -8.51 11.48 -15.45
C SER A 19 -8.97 10.19 -14.76
N GLN A 20 -8.54 9.02 -15.23
CA GLN A 20 -8.75 7.78 -14.48
C GLN A 20 -7.70 7.66 -13.37
N GLU A 21 -8.10 8.08 -12.17
CA GLU A 21 -7.30 7.89 -10.96
C GLU A 21 -7.23 6.39 -10.66
N GLN A 22 -6.10 5.77 -11.02
CA GLN A 22 -5.91 4.34 -10.87
C GLN A 22 -5.68 4.03 -9.38
N THR A 23 -6.75 3.65 -8.69
CA THR A 23 -6.69 3.30 -7.27
C THR A 23 -5.90 2.00 -7.10
N PRO A 24 -4.84 1.98 -6.28
CA PRO A 24 -4.08 0.76 -6.03
C PRO A 24 -4.95 -0.30 -5.34
N SER A 25 -4.77 -1.57 -5.72
CA SER A 25 -5.41 -2.69 -5.04
C SER A 25 -5.05 -2.70 -3.55
N PRO A 26 -5.99 -2.97 -2.63
CA PRO A 26 -5.70 -2.99 -1.19
C PRO A 26 -4.70 -4.11 -0.83
N ILE A 27 -3.84 -3.83 0.15
CA ILE A 27 -2.83 -4.77 0.65
C ILE A 27 -3.19 -5.17 2.08
N LEU A 28 -3.24 -6.47 2.39
CA LEU A 28 -3.36 -6.97 3.76
C LEU A 28 -2.01 -7.54 4.20
N PHE A 29 -1.39 -6.90 5.20
CA PHE A 29 -0.21 -7.44 5.87
C PHE A 29 -0.64 -8.45 6.93
N ILE A 30 -0.05 -9.65 6.89
CA ILE A 30 -0.22 -10.66 7.93
C ILE A 30 1.10 -10.76 8.70
N TYR A 31 1.05 -10.40 9.98
CA TYR A 31 2.20 -10.33 10.87
C TYR A 31 2.21 -11.51 11.85
N ASP A 32 3.22 -12.38 11.72
CA ASP A 32 3.46 -13.45 12.68
C ASP A 32 4.04 -12.86 13.98
N ALA A 33 3.32 -13.05 15.08
CA ALA A 33 3.73 -12.72 16.45
C ALA A 33 3.76 -13.97 17.35
N SER A 34 3.95 -15.16 16.76
CA SER A 34 4.10 -16.43 17.48
C SER A 34 5.36 -16.47 18.35
N GLY A 35 5.42 -17.44 19.26
CA GLY A 35 6.56 -17.65 20.15
C GLY A 35 7.92 -17.75 19.42
N SER A 36 7.94 -18.32 18.22
CA SER A 36 9.15 -18.50 17.42
C SER A 36 9.82 -17.18 17.00
N MET A 37 9.05 -16.09 16.97
CA MET A 37 9.51 -14.75 16.59
C MET A 37 10.34 -14.06 17.67
N TRP A 38 10.31 -14.57 18.90
CA TRP A 38 11.22 -14.14 19.97
C TRP A 38 12.62 -14.74 19.85
N GLY A 39 12.84 -15.67 18.90
CA GLY A 39 14.16 -16.19 18.60
C GLY A 39 15.11 -15.08 18.14
N GLN A 40 16.37 -15.16 18.59
CA GLN A 40 17.40 -14.21 18.23
C GLN A 40 18.02 -14.55 16.88
N LEU A 41 18.34 -13.51 16.12
CA LEU A 41 19.15 -13.54 14.90
C LEU A 41 20.04 -12.29 14.92
N ASP A 42 21.35 -12.48 14.86
CA ASP A 42 22.34 -11.39 14.84
C ASP A 42 22.13 -10.31 15.93
N GLY A 43 21.75 -10.75 17.14
CA GLY A 43 21.55 -9.88 18.30
C GLY A 43 20.21 -9.13 18.34
N LYS A 44 19.32 -9.31 17.35
CA LYS A 44 17.94 -8.80 17.34
C LYS A 44 16.94 -9.95 17.39
N THR A 45 15.73 -9.71 17.89
CA THR A 45 14.67 -10.73 17.77
C THR A 45 14.16 -10.76 16.33
N LYS A 46 13.69 -11.92 15.85
CA LYS A 46 13.01 -11.99 14.54
C LYS A 46 11.82 -11.04 14.47
N LYS A 47 11.13 -10.83 15.58
CA LYS A 47 10.07 -9.83 15.73
C LYS A 47 10.55 -8.42 15.41
N ASP A 48 11.69 -8.01 15.98
CA ASP A 48 12.29 -6.68 15.73
C ASP A 48 12.63 -6.51 14.25
N ILE A 49 13.24 -7.52 13.64
CA ILE A 49 13.60 -7.52 12.21
C ILE A 49 12.34 -7.43 11.35
N ALA A 50 11.31 -8.22 11.64
CA ALA A 50 10.04 -8.20 10.91
C ALA A 50 9.34 -6.83 11.03
N SER A 51 9.36 -6.21 12.22
CA SER A 51 8.81 -4.87 12.44
C SER A 51 9.56 -3.80 11.64
N GLU A 52 10.90 -3.86 11.58
CA GLU A 52 11.74 -2.97 10.80
C GLU A 52 11.44 -3.08 9.29
N VAL A 53 11.33 -4.31 8.78
CA VAL A 53 10.98 -4.58 7.38
C VAL A 53 9.57 -4.10 7.06
N LEU A 54 8.59 -4.36 7.93
CA LEU A 54 7.20 -3.93 7.73
C LEU A 54 7.12 -2.40 7.66
N SER A 55 7.74 -1.70 8.61
CA SER A 55 7.76 -0.24 8.66
C SER A 55 8.41 0.35 7.39
N THR A 56 9.57 -0.18 7.00
CA THR A 56 10.27 0.24 5.79
C THR A 56 9.45 -0.03 4.53
N SER A 57 8.72 -1.15 4.48
CA SER A 57 7.88 -1.50 3.33
C SER A 57 6.69 -0.55 3.20
N ILE A 58 5.99 -0.28 4.30
CA ILE A 58 4.84 0.65 4.33
C ILE A 58 5.29 2.07 3.93
N SER A 59 6.46 2.52 4.38
CA SER A 59 6.99 3.86 4.06
C SER A 59 7.23 4.12 2.56
N LYS A 60 7.33 3.05 1.76
CA LYS A 60 7.58 3.11 0.31
C LYS A 60 6.29 3.04 -0.51
N LEU A 61 5.14 2.80 0.13
CA LEU A 61 3.85 2.73 -0.55
C LEU A 61 3.35 4.15 -0.91
N PRO A 62 2.59 4.29 -2.01
CA PRO A 62 1.99 5.58 -2.35
C PRO A 62 0.95 5.99 -1.31
N THR A 63 0.72 7.30 -1.17
CA THR A 63 -0.15 7.87 -0.13
C THR A 63 -1.61 7.46 -0.25
N ASN A 64 -2.06 7.04 -1.44
CA ASN A 64 -3.40 6.54 -1.71
C ASN A 64 -3.52 5.00 -1.60
N GLN A 65 -2.50 4.31 -1.09
CA GLN A 65 -2.54 2.87 -0.89
C GLN A 65 -3.40 2.49 0.31
N ASN A 66 -4.45 1.72 0.07
CA ASN A 66 -5.23 1.12 1.15
C ASN A 66 -4.47 -0.05 1.75
N ILE A 67 -4.25 -0.02 3.08
CA ILE A 67 -3.56 -1.08 3.82
C ILE A 67 -4.42 -1.60 4.97
N GLY A 68 -4.37 -2.92 5.18
CA GLY A 68 -4.85 -3.59 6.38
C GLY A 68 -3.70 -4.32 7.08
N LEU A 69 -3.84 -4.57 8.37
CA LEU A 69 -2.89 -5.35 9.17
C LEU A 69 -3.65 -6.38 10.01
N MET A 70 -3.25 -7.65 9.88
CA MET A 70 -3.68 -8.74 10.75
C MET A 70 -2.44 -9.28 11.45
N ALA A 71 -2.50 -9.44 12.77
CA ALA A 71 -1.45 -10.10 13.53
C ALA A 71 -2.00 -11.38 14.16
N TYR A 72 -1.21 -12.45 14.17
CA TYR A 72 -1.57 -13.71 14.84
C TYR A 72 -0.44 -14.20 15.73
N GLY A 73 -0.78 -15.02 16.73
CA GLY A 73 0.19 -15.59 17.66
C GLY A 73 -0.51 -16.43 18.71
N HIS A 74 0.26 -17.25 19.45
CA HIS A 74 -0.26 -18.04 20.56
C HIS A 74 -0.19 -17.23 21.86
N ARG A 75 -1.30 -17.21 22.61
CA ARG A 75 -1.38 -16.55 23.92
C ARG A 75 -0.82 -17.41 25.06
N ASN A 76 -0.51 -18.67 24.78
CA ASN A 76 -0.01 -19.64 25.74
C ASN A 76 1.40 -20.09 25.35
N LYS A 77 2.25 -20.29 26.37
CA LYS A 77 3.64 -20.73 26.24
C LYS A 77 3.73 -22.17 25.77
#